data_AF-A0A3E2MQU5-F1
#
_entry.id   AF-A0A3E2MQU5-F1
#
_cell.length_a   1.000
_cell.length_b   1.000
_cell.length_c   1.000
_cell.angle_alpha   90.00
_cell.angle_beta   90.00
_cell.angle_gamma   90.00
#
_symmetry.space_group_name_H-M   'P 1'
#
loop_
_entity.id
_entity.type
_entity.pdbx_description
1 polymer ?
#
loop_
_entity_poly.entity_id
_entity_poly.type
_entity_poly.pdbx_seq_one_letter_code
_entity_poly.pdbx_strand_id
1 'polypeptide(L)'
;MAIPEATTPAVPARERILGAAYDLFSRRGIRAVGTDEVIERAGVARATLYRHFATKDDLVLAVLQRREELWTFGLIEQKSRARGNTPEEQLLAIFDVLHEWFQSRDGYEGCSFINVLLELGADHPAGRACIGHIDHVRGIVRERAVAAGLHDVEDFAWSWHILMKGAIILAAVGDPDSARRAQRMAQVLIEQHRAAGAAAC
;
A
#
# COMPACT_ATOMS: atom_id res chain seq x y z
N MET A 1 -42.18 27.41 -12.77
CA MET A 1 -40.82 27.29 -13.34
C MET A 1 -40.07 26.28 -12.48
N ALA A 2 -40.07 25.01 -12.86
CA ALA A 2 -39.40 23.95 -12.12
C ALA A 2 -37.90 24.00 -12.40
N ILE A 3 -37.09 24.04 -11.34
CA ILE A 3 -35.63 23.94 -11.41
C ILE A 3 -35.31 22.47 -11.77
N PRO A 4 -34.45 22.17 -12.75
CA PRO A 4 -34.07 20.79 -13.02
C PRO A 4 -33.24 20.27 -11.84
N GLU A 5 -33.66 19.13 -11.26
CA GLU A 5 -32.84 18.33 -10.36
C GLU A 5 -31.54 17.96 -11.08
N ALA A 6 -30.41 18.42 -10.55
CA ALA A 6 -29.10 18.08 -11.06
C ALA A 6 -28.85 16.58 -10.80
N THR A 7 -28.93 15.76 -11.84
CA THR A 7 -28.58 14.34 -11.79
C THR A 7 -27.10 14.23 -11.43
N THR A 8 -26.79 13.74 -10.23
CA THR A 8 -25.42 13.39 -9.83
C THR A 8 -24.83 12.47 -10.90
N PRO A 9 -23.64 12.75 -11.46
CA PRO A 9 -23.08 11.90 -12.50
C PRO A 9 -22.89 10.48 -11.94
N ALA A 10 -23.50 9.50 -12.59
CA ALA A 10 -23.38 8.11 -12.20
C ALA A 10 -21.90 7.67 -12.27
N VAL A 11 -21.43 6.97 -11.24
CA VAL A 11 -20.06 6.46 -11.16
C VAL A 11 -19.71 5.67 -12.44
N PRO A 12 -18.60 6.00 -13.13
CA PRO A 12 -18.21 5.34 -14.38
C PRO A 12 -18.16 3.82 -14.24
N ALA A 13 -18.56 3.09 -15.30
CA ALA A 13 -18.57 1.62 -15.29
C ALA A 13 -17.21 1.01 -14.91
N ARG A 14 -16.11 1.58 -15.41
CA ARG A 14 -14.75 1.16 -15.05
C ARG A 14 -14.49 1.25 -13.55
N GLU A 15 -14.94 2.32 -12.90
CA GLU A 15 -14.75 2.51 -11.46
C GLU A 15 -15.59 1.54 -10.64
N ARG A 16 -16.84 1.28 -11.06
CA ARG A 16 -17.69 0.26 -10.43
C ARG A 16 -17.07 -1.13 -10.53
N ILE A 17 -16.50 -1.49 -11.68
CA ILE A 17 -15.79 -2.77 -11.86
C ILE A 17 -14.58 -2.85 -10.94
N LEU A 18 -13.75 -1.80 -10.88
CA LEU A 18 -12.57 -1.78 -10.01
C LEU A 18 -12.94 -1.88 -8.53
N GLY A 19 -13.98 -1.16 -8.08
CA GLY A 19 -14.46 -1.24 -6.70
C GLY A 19 -15.00 -2.63 -6.35
N ALA A 20 -15.82 -3.21 -7.22
CA ALA A 20 -16.34 -4.56 -7.03
C ALA A 20 -15.23 -5.63 -6.99
N ALA A 21 -14.30 -5.56 -7.94
CA ALA A 21 -13.15 -6.47 -8.00
C ALA A 21 -12.28 -6.34 -6.75
N TYR A 22 -12.03 -5.11 -6.30
CA TYR A 22 -11.28 -4.82 -5.10
C TYR A 22 -11.90 -5.45 -3.85
N ASP A 23 -13.19 -5.21 -3.63
CA ASP A 23 -13.94 -5.77 -2.49
C ASP A 23 -13.85 -7.31 -2.47
N LEU A 24 -14.06 -7.92 -3.63
CA LEU A 24 -14.09 -9.38 -3.77
C LEU A 24 -12.71 -10.00 -3.57
N PHE A 25 -11.68 -9.48 -4.26
CA PHE A 25 -10.32 -10.00 -4.16
C PHE A 25 -9.77 -9.83 -2.73
N SER A 26 -10.06 -8.71 -2.07
CA SER A 26 -9.59 -8.45 -0.71
C SER A 26 -10.17 -9.43 0.32
N ARG A 27 -11.42 -9.88 0.12
CA ARG A 27 -12.12 -10.77 1.06
C ARG A 27 -11.90 -12.25 0.79
N ARG A 28 -11.76 -12.63 -0.49
CA ARG A 28 -11.82 -14.03 -0.91
C ARG A 28 -10.55 -14.52 -1.61
N GLY A 29 -9.59 -13.64 -1.89
CA GLY A 29 -8.42 -13.94 -2.71
C GLY A 29 -8.73 -13.87 -4.21
N ILE A 30 -7.67 -13.80 -5.03
CA ILE A 30 -7.81 -13.63 -6.47
C ILE A 30 -8.30 -14.91 -7.13
N ARG A 31 -7.74 -16.07 -6.79
CA ARG A 31 -8.06 -17.35 -7.43
C ARG A 31 -9.50 -17.76 -7.21
N ALA A 32 -10.07 -17.48 -6.04
CA ALA A 32 -11.43 -17.88 -5.69
C ALA A 32 -12.54 -17.04 -6.35
N VAL A 33 -12.23 -15.85 -6.87
CA VAL A 33 -13.21 -14.91 -7.43
C VAL A 33 -13.26 -15.04 -8.96
N GLY A 34 -14.44 -15.32 -9.52
CA GLY A 34 -14.66 -15.34 -10.97
C GLY A 34 -14.95 -13.94 -11.54
N THR A 35 -14.71 -13.74 -12.84
CA THR A 35 -15.08 -12.47 -13.51
C THR A 35 -16.60 -12.26 -13.55
N ASP A 36 -17.39 -13.33 -13.60
CA ASP A 36 -18.85 -13.26 -13.57
C ASP A 36 -19.38 -12.71 -12.24
N GLU A 37 -18.73 -13.04 -11.12
CA GLU A 37 -19.08 -12.48 -9.81
C GLU A 37 -18.78 -10.98 -9.74
N VAL A 38 -17.65 -10.55 -10.33
CA VAL A 38 -17.32 -9.12 -10.46
C VAL A 38 -18.36 -8.39 -11.32
N ILE A 39 -18.81 -9.00 -12.43
CA ILE A 39 -19.84 -8.45 -13.31
C ILE A 39 -21.15 -8.22 -12.55
N GLU A 40 -21.59 -9.23 -11.81
CA GLU A 40 -22.80 -9.19 -10.98
C GLU A 40 -22.68 -8.09 -9.92
N ARG A 41 -21.60 -8.12 -9.13
CA ARG A 41 -21.36 -7.15 -8.04
C ARG A 41 -21.22 -5.72 -8.55
N ALA A 42 -20.61 -5.50 -9.71
CA ALA A 42 -20.46 -4.19 -10.32
C ALA A 42 -21.73 -3.68 -11.00
N GLY A 43 -22.71 -4.55 -11.27
CA GLY A 43 -23.92 -4.21 -12.01
C GLY A 43 -23.62 -3.75 -13.44
N VAL A 44 -22.75 -4.48 -14.14
CA VAL A 44 -22.39 -4.19 -15.54
C VAL A 44 -22.72 -5.38 -16.44
N ALA A 45 -22.78 -5.16 -17.75
CA ALA A 45 -22.86 -6.26 -18.71
C ALA A 45 -21.49 -6.94 -18.88
N ARG A 46 -21.48 -8.23 -19.23
CA ARG A 46 -20.26 -9.00 -19.53
C ARG A 46 -19.37 -8.30 -20.57
N ALA A 47 -19.98 -7.84 -21.67
CA ALA A 47 -19.26 -7.11 -22.73
C ALA A 47 -18.62 -5.80 -22.21
N THR A 48 -19.23 -5.14 -21.22
CA THR A 48 -18.67 -3.94 -20.61
C THR A 48 -17.40 -4.26 -19.82
N LEU A 49 -17.36 -5.35 -19.05
CA LEU A 49 -16.15 -5.77 -18.35
C LEU A 49 -15.01 -6.05 -19.34
N TYR A 50 -15.26 -6.91 -20.33
CA TYR A 50 -14.21 -7.31 -21.29
C TYR A 50 -13.77 -6.17 -22.24
N ARG A 51 -14.57 -5.12 -22.40
CA ARG A 51 -14.15 -3.89 -23.08
C ARG A 51 -13.13 -3.09 -22.27
N HIS A 52 -13.20 -3.15 -20.93
CA HIS A 52 -12.27 -2.44 -20.06
C HIS A 52 -11.06 -3.27 -19.65
N PHE A 53 -11.23 -4.59 -19.51
CA PHE A 53 -10.20 -5.52 -19.06
C PHE A 53 -10.29 -6.81 -19.88
N ALA A 54 -9.33 -7.04 -20.76
CA ALA A 54 -9.37 -8.17 -21.70
C ALA A 54 -9.26 -9.51 -20.96
N THR A 55 -8.48 -9.54 -19.88
CA THR A 55 -8.29 -10.71 -19.01
C THR A 55 -8.57 -10.38 -17.55
N LYS A 56 -8.72 -11.43 -16.74
CA LYS A 56 -8.78 -11.30 -15.28
C LYS A 56 -7.48 -10.72 -14.72
N ASP A 57 -6.34 -11.04 -15.33
CA ASP A 57 -5.04 -10.51 -14.91
C ASP A 57 -4.95 -9.01 -15.16
N ASP A 58 -5.48 -8.50 -16.28
CA ASP A 58 -5.55 -7.05 -16.54
C ASP A 58 -6.39 -6.33 -15.49
N LEU A 59 -7.50 -6.95 -15.06
CA LEU A 59 -8.33 -6.44 -13.99
C LEU A 59 -7.58 -6.44 -12.64
N VAL A 60 -6.88 -7.52 -12.31
CA VAL A 60 -6.05 -7.61 -11.10
C VAL A 60 -4.97 -6.53 -11.10
N LEU A 61 -4.23 -6.37 -12.21
CA LEU A 61 -3.20 -5.35 -12.35
C LEU A 61 -3.77 -3.94 -12.18
N ALA A 62 -4.92 -3.65 -12.77
CA ALA A 62 -5.57 -2.36 -12.62
C ALA A 62 -6.06 -2.09 -11.19
N VAL A 63 -6.51 -3.12 -10.47
CA VAL A 63 -6.84 -3.02 -9.03
C VAL A 63 -5.59 -2.73 -8.21
N LEU A 64 -4.49 -3.44 -8.47
CA LEU A 64 -3.20 -3.21 -7.79
C LEU A 64 -2.66 -1.80 -8.04
N GLN A 65 -2.71 -1.31 -9.28
CA GLN A 65 -2.27 0.04 -9.64
C GLN A 65 -3.10 1.11 -8.91
N ARG A 66 -4.42 1.00 -8.94
CA ARG A 66 -5.30 1.94 -8.21
C ARG A 66 -4.98 1.95 -6.72
N ARG A 67 -4.68 0.78 -6.16
CA ARG A 67 -4.29 0.66 -4.76
C ARG A 67 -2.95 1.36 -4.51
N GLU A 68 -1.95 1.13 -5.35
CA GLU A 68 -0.64 1.75 -5.23
C GLU A 68 -0.72 3.29 -5.19
N GLU A 69 -1.52 3.90 -6.05
CA GLU A 69 -1.76 5.35 -6.08
C GLU A 69 -2.33 5.87 -4.76
N LEU A 70 -3.34 5.19 -4.21
CA LEU A 70 -4.00 5.59 -2.96
C LEU A 70 -3.11 5.34 -1.73
N TRP A 71 -2.39 4.20 -1.72
CA TRP A 71 -1.66 3.72 -0.55
C TRP A 71 -0.22 4.21 -0.49
N THR A 72 0.58 3.97 -1.52
CA THR A 72 2.03 4.23 -1.41
C THR A 72 2.36 5.68 -1.70
N PHE A 73 1.91 6.19 -2.84
CA PHE A 73 2.13 7.60 -3.20
C PHE A 73 1.32 8.54 -2.29
N GLY A 74 0.02 8.30 -2.13
CA GLY A 74 -0.86 9.18 -1.35
C GLY A 74 -0.68 9.09 0.17
N LEU A 75 -0.61 7.88 0.74
CA LEU A 75 -0.61 7.71 2.19
C LEU A 75 0.80 7.71 2.78
N ILE A 76 1.67 6.82 2.34
CA ILE A 76 3.00 6.66 2.95
C ILE A 76 3.89 7.82 2.57
N GLU A 77 4.11 8.08 1.29
CA GLU A 77 5.08 9.09 0.84
C GLU A 77 4.67 10.51 1.28
N GLN A 78 3.50 10.97 0.83
CA GLN A 78 3.06 12.35 1.05
C GLN A 78 2.81 12.66 2.53
N LYS A 79 2.08 11.82 3.27
CA LYS A 79 1.74 12.14 4.66
C LYS A 79 2.94 12.09 5.59
N SER A 80 3.83 11.12 5.42
CA SER A 80 5.04 11.07 6.26
C SER A 80 5.98 12.23 5.94
N ARG A 81 6.06 12.66 4.67
CA ARG A 81 6.82 13.87 4.28
C ARG A 81 6.26 15.13 4.92
N ALA A 82 4.94 15.26 5.00
CA ALA A 82 4.27 16.41 5.61
C ALA A 82 4.40 16.48 7.14
N ARG A 83 4.81 15.40 7.81
CA ARG A 83 4.88 15.29 9.28
C ARG A 83 6.28 15.48 9.86
N GLY A 84 7.32 15.42 9.03
CA GLY A 84 8.71 15.57 9.46
C GLY A 84 9.41 16.70 8.73
N ASN A 85 10.16 17.50 9.47
CA ASN A 85 11.00 18.57 8.93
C ASN A 85 12.38 18.07 8.49
N THR A 86 12.84 16.94 9.06
CA THR A 86 14.09 16.27 8.67
C THR A 86 13.81 14.91 8.00
N PRO A 87 14.75 14.38 7.19
CA PRO A 87 14.59 13.04 6.62
C PRO A 87 14.43 11.92 7.67
N GLU A 88 15.08 12.04 8.82
CA GLU A 88 14.90 11.11 9.96
C GLU A 88 13.49 11.21 10.56
N GLU A 89 12.99 12.42 10.78
CA GLU A 89 11.60 12.63 11.25
C GLU A 89 10.60 12.08 10.23
N GLN A 90 10.85 12.27 8.93
CA GLN A 90 10.00 11.73 7.87
C GLN A 90 10.03 10.21 7.81
N LEU A 91 11.19 9.58 8.05
CA LEU A 91 11.31 8.14 8.22
C LEU A 91 10.41 7.68 9.37
N LEU A 92 10.62 8.21 10.58
CA LEU A 92 9.82 7.84 11.76
C LEU A 92 8.32 8.12 11.58
N ALA A 93 7.96 9.17 10.85
CA ALA A 93 6.58 9.52 10.54
C ALA A 93 5.86 8.46 9.68
N ILE A 94 6.57 7.58 8.98
CA ILE A 94 5.96 6.43 8.30
C ILE A 94 5.19 5.57 9.32
N PHE A 95 5.75 5.35 10.51
CA PHE A 95 5.08 4.56 11.54
C PHE A 95 3.91 5.29 12.19
N ASP A 96 3.95 6.63 12.27
CA ASP A 96 2.79 7.42 12.70
C ASP A 96 1.62 7.27 11.72
N VAL A 97 1.92 7.33 10.42
CA VAL A 97 0.93 7.11 9.34
C VAL A 97 0.37 5.70 9.42
N LEU A 98 1.21 4.67 9.61
CA LEU A 98 0.76 3.30 9.79
C LEU A 98 -0.10 3.12 11.03
N HIS A 99 0.27 3.74 12.15
CA HIS A 99 -0.48 3.65 13.40
C HIS A 99 -1.88 4.27 13.27
N GLU A 100 -1.99 5.47 12.71
CA GLU A 100 -3.31 6.07 12.45
C GLU A 100 -4.16 5.21 11.53
N TRP A 101 -3.53 4.61 10.53
CA TRP A 101 -4.23 3.69 9.64
C TRP A 101 -4.74 2.45 10.39
N PHE A 102 -3.93 1.83 11.26
CA PHE A 102 -4.36 0.68 12.05
C PHE A 102 -5.55 0.98 12.98
N GLN A 103 -5.75 2.25 13.35
CA GLN A 103 -6.89 2.71 14.18
C GLN A 103 -8.13 3.05 13.35
N SER A 104 -8.01 3.19 12.03
CA SER A 104 -9.14 3.49 11.17
C SER A 104 -10.08 2.28 11.08
N ARG A 105 -11.40 2.54 11.18
CA ARG A 105 -12.45 1.50 11.20
C ARG A 105 -12.61 0.77 9.87
N ASP A 106 -12.04 1.32 8.80
CA ASP A 106 -12.06 0.75 7.47
C ASP A 106 -10.85 -0.17 7.30
N GLY A 107 -11.02 -1.41 7.76
CA GLY A 107 -10.37 -2.60 7.23
C GLY A 107 -8.86 -2.54 6.99
N TYR A 108 -8.15 -3.35 7.74
CA TYR A 108 -6.79 -3.78 7.44
C TYR A 108 -6.65 -4.35 6.01
N GLU A 109 -6.33 -3.50 5.02
CA GLU A 109 -6.20 -3.89 3.62
C GLU A 109 -4.75 -3.84 3.07
N GLY A 110 -3.80 -3.18 3.76
CA GLY A 110 -2.41 -3.00 3.29
C GLY A 110 -1.59 -4.29 3.10
N CYS A 111 -2.07 -5.45 3.56
CA CYS A 111 -1.49 -6.76 3.26
C CYS A 111 -1.75 -7.26 1.84
N SER A 112 -2.60 -6.58 1.04
CA SER A 112 -3.06 -7.18 -0.22
C SER A 112 -1.94 -7.49 -1.20
N PHE A 113 -0.89 -6.67 -1.32
CA PHE A 113 0.20 -6.95 -2.27
C PHE A 113 0.99 -8.20 -1.88
N ILE A 114 1.23 -8.41 -0.58
CA ILE A 114 1.90 -9.61 -0.09
C ILE A 114 0.98 -10.82 -0.27
N ASN A 115 -0.31 -10.70 0.05
CA ASN A 115 -1.27 -11.78 -0.13
C ASN A 115 -1.36 -12.19 -1.61
N VAL A 116 -1.41 -11.22 -2.52
CA VAL A 116 -1.42 -11.47 -3.96
C VAL A 116 -0.12 -12.12 -4.44
N LEU A 117 1.04 -11.65 -3.95
CA LEU A 117 2.33 -12.26 -4.26
C LEU A 117 2.41 -13.71 -3.77
N LEU A 118 1.98 -13.98 -2.53
CA LEU A 118 1.97 -15.34 -1.96
C LEU A 118 0.96 -16.24 -2.67
N GLU A 119 -0.18 -15.69 -3.08
CA GLU A 119 -1.21 -16.44 -3.78
C GLU A 119 -0.78 -16.78 -5.20
N LEU A 120 -0.31 -15.81 -6.00
CA LEU A 120 -0.06 -15.99 -7.43
C LEU A 120 1.39 -16.40 -7.77
N GLY A 121 2.33 -16.14 -6.87
CA GLY A 121 3.75 -16.41 -7.06
C GLY A 121 4.50 -15.29 -7.80
N ALA A 122 5.82 -15.24 -7.61
CA ALA A 122 6.69 -14.19 -8.15
C ALA A 122 6.75 -14.14 -9.69
N ASP A 123 6.58 -15.29 -10.36
CA ASP A 123 6.61 -15.39 -11.82
C ASP A 123 5.30 -14.97 -12.49
N HIS A 124 4.23 -14.76 -11.73
CA HIS A 124 2.97 -14.26 -12.26
C HIS A 124 3.07 -12.75 -12.56
N PRO A 125 2.45 -12.21 -13.63
CA PRO A 125 2.46 -10.77 -13.91
C PRO A 125 2.03 -9.90 -12.73
N ALA A 126 0.95 -10.28 -12.05
CA ALA A 126 0.51 -9.61 -10.82
C ALA A 126 1.49 -9.78 -9.64
N GLY A 127 2.19 -10.92 -9.55
CA GLY A 127 3.24 -11.12 -8.55
C GLY A 127 4.43 -10.19 -8.78
N ARG A 128 4.90 -10.08 -10.03
CA ARG A 128 5.93 -9.10 -10.42
C ARG A 128 5.52 -7.65 -10.13
N ALA A 129 4.27 -7.29 -10.42
CA ALA A 129 3.75 -5.97 -10.08
C ALA A 129 3.77 -5.73 -8.55
N CYS A 130 3.42 -6.74 -7.75
CA CYS A 130 3.53 -6.65 -6.28
C CYS A 130 4.98 -6.48 -5.80
N ILE A 131 5.95 -7.16 -6.43
CA ILE A 131 7.37 -6.98 -6.14
C ILE A 131 7.79 -5.55 -6.46
N GLY A 132 7.45 -5.03 -7.64
CA GLY A 132 7.74 -3.64 -8.02
C GLY A 132 7.17 -2.62 -7.03
N HIS A 133 5.96 -2.87 -6.54
CA HIS A 133 5.34 -2.04 -5.50
C HIS A 133 6.12 -2.07 -4.17
N ILE A 134 6.47 -3.27 -3.70
CA ILE A 134 7.28 -3.46 -2.48
C ILE A 134 8.62 -2.73 -2.62
N ASP A 135 9.25 -2.82 -3.79
CA ASP A 135 10.51 -2.17 -4.09
C ASP A 135 10.38 -0.64 -4.14
N HIS A 136 9.26 -0.12 -4.66
CA HIS A 136 8.96 1.31 -4.67
C HIS A 136 8.82 1.88 -3.24
N VAL A 137 8.09 1.19 -2.36
CA VAL A 137 8.02 1.55 -0.92
C VAL A 137 9.41 1.54 -0.28
N ARG A 138 10.24 0.53 -0.58
CA ARG A 138 11.62 0.48 -0.10
C ARG A 138 12.47 1.61 -0.69
N GLY A 139 12.20 2.06 -1.91
CA GLY A 139 12.81 3.23 -2.55
C GLY A 139 12.63 4.51 -1.75
N ILE A 140 11.42 4.80 -1.28
CA ILE A 140 11.13 5.96 -0.43
C ILE A 140 12.00 5.96 0.84
N VAL A 141 12.17 4.78 1.45
CA VAL A 141 13.01 4.62 2.66
C VAL A 141 14.48 4.88 2.33
N ARG A 142 14.99 4.32 1.22
CA ARG A 142 16.37 4.52 0.76
C ARG A 142 16.68 5.99 0.50
N GLU A 143 15.80 6.68 -0.23
CA GLU A 143 15.97 8.11 -0.55
C GLU A 143 16.08 8.96 0.72
N ARG A 144 15.24 8.68 1.73
CA ARG A 144 15.28 9.40 3.00
C ARG A 144 16.47 9.03 3.87
N ALA A 145 16.89 7.77 3.85
CA ALA A 145 18.11 7.32 4.54
C ALA A 145 19.36 8.00 3.98
N VAL A 146 19.47 8.11 2.65
CA VAL A 146 20.54 8.89 1.98
C VAL A 146 20.48 10.35 2.40
N ALA A 147 19.28 10.97 2.38
CA ALA A 147 19.11 12.37 2.77
C ALA A 147 19.40 12.61 4.26
N ALA A 148 19.19 11.61 5.12
CA ALA A 148 19.57 11.63 6.54
C ALA A 148 21.07 11.41 6.78
N GLY A 149 21.85 11.07 5.74
CA GLY A 149 23.28 10.77 5.88
C GLY A 149 23.55 9.42 6.58
N LEU A 150 22.62 8.47 6.48
CA LEU A 150 22.82 7.12 7.01
C LEU A 150 23.77 6.32 6.09
N HIS A 151 24.56 5.43 6.70
CA HIS A 151 25.39 4.47 5.97
C HIS A 151 24.64 3.14 5.76
N ASP A 152 25.22 2.23 4.98
CA ASP A 152 24.65 0.90 4.67
C ASP A 152 23.16 0.93 4.29
N VAL A 153 22.78 1.94 3.47
CA VAL A 153 21.39 2.30 3.14
C VAL A 153 20.55 1.14 2.62
N GLU A 154 21.13 0.22 1.86
CA GLU A 154 20.39 -0.94 1.35
C GLU A 154 20.00 -1.89 2.50
N ASP A 155 20.93 -2.20 3.41
CA ASP A 155 20.64 -3.04 4.58
C ASP A 155 19.63 -2.35 5.50
N PHE A 156 19.84 -1.05 5.77
CA PHE A 156 18.89 -0.22 6.51
C PHE A 156 17.49 -0.32 5.92
N ALA A 157 17.35 -0.16 4.60
CA ALA A 157 16.05 -0.16 3.95
C ALA A 157 15.37 -1.53 3.97
N TRP A 158 16.12 -2.62 3.86
CA TRP A 158 15.58 -3.98 4.04
C TRP A 158 15.10 -4.22 5.46
N SER A 159 15.93 -3.91 6.45
CA SER A 159 15.60 -4.02 7.88
C SER A 159 14.39 -3.15 8.25
N TRP A 160 14.34 -1.93 7.75
CA TRP A 160 13.21 -1.03 7.91
C TRP A 160 11.92 -1.60 7.31
N HIS A 161 12.01 -2.17 6.11
CA HIS A 161 10.86 -2.77 5.44
C HIS A 161 10.34 -3.99 6.22
N ILE A 162 11.22 -4.78 6.85
CA ILE A 162 10.84 -5.86 7.77
C ILE A 162 10.02 -5.31 8.94
N LEU A 163 10.45 -4.21 9.57
CA LEU A 163 9.71 -3.56 10.66
C LEU A 163 8.33 -3.08 10.20
N MET A 164 8.24 -2.47 9.01
CA MET A 164 6.96 -2.04 8.43
C MET A 164 6.02 -3.24 8.22
N LYS A 165 6.50 -4.34 7.62
CA LYS A 165 5.67 -5.52 7.34
C LYS A 165 5.29 -6.27 8.61
N GLY A 166 6.20 -6.38 9.58
CA GLY A 166 5.90 -6.96 10.88
C GLY A 166 4.82 -6.17 11.62
N ALA A 167 4.91 -4.84 11.62
CA ALA A 167 3.89 -3.97 12.21
C ALA A 167 2.52 -4.19 11.53
N ILE A 168 2.51 -4.21 10.20
CA ILE A 168 1.31 -4.48 9.42
C ILE A 168 0.73 -5.83 9.87
N ILE A 169 1.47 -6.94 9.76
CA ILE A 169 0.98 -8.29 10.13
C ILE A 169 0.45 -8.34 11.57
N LEU A 170 1.12 -7.69 12.53
CA LEU A 170 0.66 -7.69 13.92
C LEU A 170 -0.64 -6.88 14.11
N ALA A 171 -0.83 -5.78 13.39
CA ALA A 171 -2.12 -5.09 13.38
C ALA A 171 -3.25 -6.00 12.86
N ALA A 172 -2.97 -6.86 11.86
CA ALA A 172 -3.95 -7.83 11.33
C ALA A 172 -4.50 -8.78 12.41
N VAL A 173 -3.64 -9.19 13.35
CA VAL A 173 -4.00 -10.14 14.42
C VAL A 173 -4.58 -9.43 15.65
N GLY A 174 -4.82 -8.12 15.56
CA GLY A 174 -5.49 -7.34 16.61
C GLY A 174 -4.56 -6.51 17.50
N ASP A 175 -3.31 -6.27 17.10
CA ASP A 175 -2.37 -5.38 17.80
C ASP A 175 -2.24 -4.01 17.11
N PRO A 176 -3.11 -3.03 17.42
CA PRO A 176 -3.09 -1.72 16.77
C PRO A 176 -1.86 -0.86 17.15
N ASP A 177 -1.15 -1.23 18.22
CA ASP A 177 0.05 -0.53 18.71
C ASP A 177 1.35 -1.06 18.09
N SER A 178 1.26 -2.07 17.22
CA SER A 178 2.40 -2.69 16.54
C SER A 178 3.28 -1.68 15.79
N ALA A 179 2.70 -0.65 15.16
CA ALA A 179 3.44 0.44 14.54
C ALA A 179 4.28 1.24 15.54
N ARG A 180 3.78 1.47 16.76
CA ARG A 180 4.53 2.17 17.83
C ARG A 180 5.69 1.34 18.37
N ARG A 181 5.54 0.02 18.42
CA ARG A 181 6.65 -0.90 18.73
C ARG A 181 7.71 -0.86 17.63
N ALA A 182 7.27 -0.94 16.37
CA ALA A 182 8.17 -0.86 15.21
C ALA A 182 8.91 0.48 15.13
N GLN A 183 8.25 1.60 15.43
CA GLN A 183 8.87 2.92 15.49
C GLN A 183 10.03 2.98 16.50
N ARG A 184 9.87 2.38 17.69
CA ARG A 184 10.95 2.30 18.68
C ARG A 184 12.13 1.45 18.22
N MET A 185 11.86 0.32 17.58
CA MET A 185 12.91 -0.51 16.96
C MET A 185 13.61 0.24 15.82
N ALA A 186 12.87 1.03 15.05
CA ALA A 186 13.38 1.83 13.96
C ALA A 186 14.28 2.99 14.44
N GLN A 187 14.02 3.58 15.60
CA GLN A 187 14.92 4.56 16.22
C GLN A 187 16.30 3.94 16.51
N VAL A 188 16.32 2.71 17.05
CA VAL A 188 17.57 1.97 17.28
C VAL A 188 18.26 1.66 15.96
N LEU A 189 17.50 1.27 14.93
CA LEU A 189 18.03 1.00 13.58
C LEU A 189 18.68 2.25 12.95
N ILE A 190 18.07 3.43 13.12
CA ILE A 190 18.64 4.71 12.67
C ILE A 190 19.97 4.98 13.38
N GLU A 191 20.02 4.82 14.71
CA GLU A 191 21.25 5.05 15.49
C GLU A 191 22.39 4.14 15.02
N GLN A 192 22.10 2.87 14.76
CA GLN A 192 23.08 1.90 14.27
C GLN A 192 23.67 2.30 12.90
N HIS A 193 22.86 2.95 12.06
CA HIS A 193 23.25 3.38 10.71
C HIS A 193 23.68 4.85 10.65
N ARG A 194 23.79 5.53 11.80
CA ARG A 194 24.36 6.87 11.86
C ARG A 194 25.87 6.78 11.67
N ALA A 195 26.44 7.65 10.84
CA ALA A 195 27.89 7.71 10.71
C ALA A 195 28.53 7.98 12.08
N ALA A 196 29.51 7.15 12.47
CA ALA A 196 30.30 7.39 13.67
C ALA A 196 31.16 8.66 13.47
N GLY A 197 30.60 9.83 13.79
CA GLY A 197 31.35 11.10 13.76
C GLY A 197 30.59 12.32 13.23
N ALA A 198 29.55 12.77 13.94
CA ALA A 198 29.15 14.18 13.98
C ALA A 198 29.07 14.73 15.41
N ALA A 199 29.65 13.99 16.37
CA ALA A 199 29.76 14.37 17.77
C ALA A 199 31.24 14.31 18.21
N ALA A 200 32.09 15.11 17.56
CA ALA A 200 33.39 15.57 18.06
C ALA A 200 34.08 16.44 17.00
N CYS A 201 33.73 17.74 16.96
CA CYS A 201 34.61 18.84 16.58
C CYS A 201 34.08 20.10 17.26
#